data_AF-A0A7Z9DWR7-F1
#
_entry.id   AF-A0A7Z9DWR7-F1
#
_cell.length_a   1.000
_cell.length_b   1.000
_cell.length_c   1.000
_cell.angle_alpha   90.00
_cell.angle_beta   90.00
_cell.angle_gamma   90.00
#
_symmetry.space_group_name_H-M   'P 1'
#
loop_
_entity.id
_entity.type
_entity.pdbx_description
1 polymer ?
#
loop_
_entity_poly.entity_id
_entity_poly.type
_entity_poly.pdbx_seq_one_letter_code
_entity_poly.pdbx_strand_id
1 'polypeptide(L)'
;MPGQGVGGNGTASEFGDLTGMSRREADEFLRSLGATIKITKGGYIEYKFADASVVMIRPNGEVIRTPAPKYNAEGQRINKGLRLDQNGCLLQTRDNLGNLLENTHQTGERLNEELE
;
A
#
# COMPACT_ATOMS: atom_id res chain seq x y z
N MET A 1 8.80 5.54 -13.18
CA MET A 1 8.49 6.27 -11.93
C MET A 1 6.98 6.47 -11.88
N PRO A 2 6.32 6.15 -10.76
CA PRO A 2 4.87 6.36 -10.64
C PRO A 2 4.53 7.85 -10.68
N GLY A 3 3.27 8.16 -11.03
CA GLY A 3 2.76 9.52 -10.98
C GLY A 3 2.67 10.07 -9.55
N GLN A 4 2.21 11.31 -9.40
CA GLN A 4 1.93 11.88 -8.08
C GLN A 4 0.62 11.30 -7.52
N GLY A 5 0.63 10.94 -6.23
CA GLY A 5 -0.57 10.54 -5.49
C GLY A 5 -1.23 11.73 -4.81
N VAL A 6 -2.44 11.54 -4.26
CA VAL A 6 -3.18 12.63 -3.60
C VAL A 6 -2.54 13.16 -2.31
N GLY A 7 -1.67 12.36 -1.68
CA GLY A 7 -0.98 12.69 -0.43
C GLY A 7 -1.89 12.78 0.81
N GLY A 8 -1.29 13.10 1.97
CA GLY A 8 -2.01 13.37 3.22
C GLY A 8 -2.53 12.13 3.99
N ASN A 9 -2.24 10.93 3.48
CA ASN A 9 -2.50 9.64 4.15
C ASN A 9 -1.20 8.86 4.41
N GLY A 10 -0.08 9.57 4.45
CA GLY A 10 1.26 9.06 4.65
C GLY A 10 2.05 8.90 3.35
N THR A 11 3.33 8.54 3.45
CA THR A 11 4.26 8.38 2.34
C THR A 11 3.68 7.49 1.24
N ALA A 12 3.01 6.39 1.60
CA ALA A 12 2.37 5.49 0.64
C ALA A 12 1.24 6.13 -0.20
N SER A 13 0.77 7.33 0.15
CA SER A 13 -0.26 8.09 -0.60
C SER A 13 0.30 9.22 -1.47
N GLU A 14 1.60 9.52 -1.36
CA GLU A 14 2.25 10.63 -2.09
C GLU A 14 2.58 10.30 -3.55
N PHE A 15 2.50 9.02 -3.91
CA PHE A 15 2.72 8.52 -5.27
C PHE A 15 1.50 7.76 -5.78
N GLY A 16 1.35 7.73 -7.10
CA GLY A 16 0.37 6.93 -7.81
C GLY A 16 0.68 5.44 -7.69
N ASP A 17 -0.12 4.62 -8.34
CA ASP A 17 0.07 3.17 -8.33
C ASP A 17 1.41 2.76 -8.98
N LEU A 18 1.89 1.58 -8.62
CA LEU A 18 3.12 0.99 -9.15
C LEU A 18 2.83 0.09 -10.36
N THR A 19 1.64 0.20 -10.96
CA THR A 19 1.22 -0.69 -12.03
C THR A 19 2.16 -0.57 -13.22
N GLY A 20 2.57 -1.70 -13.79
CA GLY A 20 3.46 -1.72 -14.94
C GLY A 20 4.95 -1.51 -14.63
N MET A 21 5.33 -1.34 -13.35
CA MET A 21 6.73 -1.37 -12.94
C MET A 21 7.22 -2.81 -12.78
N SER A 22 8.50 -3.06 -13.05
CA SER A 22 9.16 -4.31 -12.63
C SER A 22 9.31 -4.37 -11.11
N ARG A 23 9.56 -5.57 -10.57
CA ARG A 23 9.85 -5.75 -9.13
C ARG A 23 11.06 -4.95 -8.70
N ARG A 24 12.10 -4.95 -9.53
CA ARG A 24 13.31 -4.18 -9.27
C ARG A 24 13.07 -2.68 -9.24
N GLU A 25 12.35 -2.13 -10.22
CA GLU A 25 12.05 -0.68 -10.24
C GLU A 25 11.19 -0.27 -9.04
N ALA A 26 10.21 -1.11 -8.65
CA ALA A 26 9.39 -0.85 -7.49
C ALA A 26 10.21 -0.88 -6.18
N ASP A 27 11.12 -1.85 -6.04
CA ASP A 27 12.04 -1.93 -4.89
C ASP A 27 12.96 -0.71 -4.81
N GLU A 28 13.64 -0.35 -5.91
CA GLU A 28 14.53 0.82 -5.97
C GLU A 28 13.77 2.12 -5.64
N PHE A 29 12.56 2.29 -6.19
CA PHE A 29 11.71 3.44 -5.90
C PHE A 29 11.31 3.51 -4.42
N LEU A 30 10.74 2.44 -3.86
CA LEU A 30 10.26 2.43 -2.47
C LEU A 30 11.41 2.62 -1.47
N ARG A 31 12.60 2.07 -1.75
CA ARG A 31 13.81 2.31 -0.95
C ARG A 31 14.28 3.76 -1.03
N SER A 32 14.19 4.40 -2.20
CA SER A 32 14.56 5.82 -2.36
C SER A 32 13.73 6.75 -1.47
N LEU A 33 12.51 6.33 -1.11
CA LEU A 33 11.62 7.02 -0.17
C LEU A 33 11.90 6.68 1.31
N GLY A 34 12.94 5.89 1.60
CA GLY A 34 13.34 5.52 2.96
C GLY A 34 12.58 4.34 3.56
N ALA A 35 11.96 3.48 2.73
CA ALA A 35 11.29 2.28 3.24
C ALA A 35 12.28 1.30 3.89
N THR A 36 11.91 0.78 5.08
CA THR A 36 12.52 -0.42 5.65
C THR A 36 11.84 -1.66 5.11
N ILE A 37 12.62 -2.71 4.80
CA ILE A 37 12.11 -3.88 4.09
C ILE A 37 12.13 -5.12 4.97
N LYS A 38 11.04 -5.89 4.88
CA LYS A 38 10.90 -7.17 5.55
C LYS A 38 10.20 -8.18 4.64
N ILE A 39 10.80 -9.36 4.52
CA ILE A 39 10.14 -10.49 3.87
C ILE A 39 9.30 -11.22 4.93
N THR A 40 8.01 -11.39 4.65
CA THR A 40 7.09 -12.12 5.53
C THR A 40 7.14 -13.62 5.27
N LYS A 41 6.65 -14.43 6.21
CA LYS A 41 6.59 -15.90 6.07
C LYS A 41 5.80 -16.36 4.84
N GLY A 42 4.84 -15.55 4.36
CA GLY A 42 4.04 -15.87 3.17
C GLY A 42 4.69 -15.44 1.84
N GLY A 43 5.94 -14.98 1.85
CA GLY A 43 6.64 -14.49 0.66
C GLY A 43 6.24 -13.07 0.24
N TYR A 44 5.49 -12.35 1.07
CA TYR A 44 5.17 -10.94 0.83
C TYR A 44 6.41 -10.12 1.17
N ILE A 45 6.71 -9.12 0.35
CA ILE A 45 7.71 -8.10 0.67
C ILE A 45 6.96 -6.91 1.26
N GLU A 46 7.27 -6.56 2.50
CA GLU A 46 6.72 -5.41 3.20
C GLU A 46 7.73 -4.26 3.16
N TYR A 47 7.29 -3.10 2.70
CA TYR A 47 7.99 -1.83 2.68
C TYR A 47 7.31 -0.90 3.67
N LYS A 48 7.96 -0.62 4.80
CA LYS A 48 7.43 0.21 5.87
C LYS A 48 8.14 1.56 5.91
N PHE A 49 7.37 2.64 5.90
CA PHE A 49 7.88 4.00 6.00
C PHE A 49 7.94 4.51 7.45
N ALA A 50 8.63 5.63 7.66
CA ALA A 50 8.82 6.24 8.99
C ALA A 50 7.50 6.65 9.65
N ASP A 51 6.52 7.08 8.85
CA ASP A 51 5.16 7.44 9.30
C ASP A 51 4.24 6.22 9.53
N ALA A 52 4.80 5.02 9.42
CA ALA A 52 4.12 3.73 9.52
C ALA A 52 3.06 3.44 8.44
N SER A 53 3.00 4.22 7.35
CA SER A 53 2.37 3.76 6.11
C SER A 53 3.16 2.58 5.52
N VAL A 54 2.49 1.72 4.75
CA VAL A 54 3.06 0.44 4.29
C VAL A 54 2.67 0.15 2.85
N VAL A 55 3.61 -0.35 2.07
CA VAL A 55 3.36 -1.05 0.80
C VAL A 55 3.74 -2.52 0.97
N MET A 56 2.84 -3.43 0.60
CA MET A 56 3.12 -4.86 0.55
C MET A 56 3.01 -5.35 -0.90
N ILE A 57 4.01 -6.10 -1.35
CA ILE A 57 4.04 -6.71 -2.67
C ILE A 57 3.93 -8.22 -2.50
N ARG A 58 2.86 -8.80 -3.06
CA ARG A 58 2.61 -10.25 -3.01
C ARG A 58 3.51 -11.01 -3.98
N PRO A 59 3.68 -12.34 -3.80
CA PRO A 59 4.40 -13.18 -4.78
C PRO A 59 3.84 -13.11 -6.21
N ASN A 60 2.53 -12.86 -6.37
CA ASN A 60 1.89 -12.69 -7.69
C ASN A 60 1.98 -11.26 -8.27
N GLY A 61 2.76 -10.38 -7.65
CA GLY A 61 2.96 -8.99 -8.12
C GLY A 61 1.85 -8.01 -7.71
N GLU A 62 0.80 -8.46 -7.03
CA GLU A 62 -0.23 -7.55 -6.49
C GLU A 62 0.36 -6.65 -5.41
N VAL A 63 0.06 -5.36 -5.52
CA VAL A 63 0.51 -4.33 -4.58
C VAL A 63 -0.65 -3.93 -3.67
N ILE A 64 -0.37 -3.86 -2.37
CA ILE A 64 -1.32 -3.42 -1.36
C ILE A 64 -0.72 -2.25 -0.63
N ARG A 65 -1.45 -1.15 -0.58
CA ARG A 65 -1.01 0.08 0.08
C ARG A 65 -1.90 0.38 1.27
N THR A 66 -1.28 0.66 2.41
CA THR A 66 -1.96 0.94 3.69
C THR A 66 -1.57 2.34 4.16
N PRO A 67 -2.55 3.21 4.50
CA PRO A 67 -2.26 4.55 4.98
C PRO A 67 -1.53 4.54 6.33
N ALA A 68 -0.85 5.64 6.63
CA ALA A 68 -0.35 5.93 7.97
C ALA A 68 -1.50 5.85 9.00
N PRO A 69 -1.28 5.27 10.19
CA PRO A 69 -2.33 5.14 11.19
C PRO A 69 -2.77 6.52 11.71
N LYS A 70 -4.08 6.73 11.81
CA LYS A 70 -4.70 7.93 12.40
C LYS A 70 -5.42 7.53 13.68
N TYR A 71 -5.29 8.34 14.73
CA TYR A 71 -5.82 8.07 16.07
C TYR A 71 -6.74 9.21 16.52
N ASN A 72 -7.82 8.88 17.24
CA ASN A 72 -8.65 9.89 17.93
C ASN A 72 -7.98 10.37 19.24
N ALA A 73 -8.65 11.28 19.95
CA ALA A 73 -8.17 11.84 21.22
C ALA A 73 -7.99 10.75 22.30
N GLU A 74 -8.76 9.67 22.20
CA GLU A 74 -8.72 8.52 23.10
C GLU A 74 -7.60 7.52 22.73
N GLY A 75 -6.79 7.80 21.70
CA GLY A 75 -5.68 6.94 21.26
C GLY A 75 -6.13 5.70 20.49
N GLN A 76 -7.38 5.63 20.05
CA GLN A 76 -7.93 4.54 19.25
C GLN A 76 -7.69 4.81 17.75
N ARG A 77 -7.25 3.79 17.02
CA ARG A 77 -7.02 3.91 15.57
C ARG A 77 -8.36 4.01 14.83
N ILE A 78 -8.59 5.14 14.16
CA ILE A 78 -9.85 5.45 13.46
C ILE A 78 -9.86 5.04 11.98
N ASN A 79 -8.69 4.81 11.38
CA ASN A 79 -8.59 4.36 9.99
C ASN A 79 -8.24 2.86 9.88
N LYS A 80 -8.68 2.06 10.85
CA LYS A 80 -8.45 0.62 10.84
C LYS A 80 -9.22 0.00 9.67
N GLY A 81 -8.54 -0.83 8.88
CA GLY A 81 -9.15 -1.47 7.72
C GLY A 81 -9.30 -0.56 6.49
N LEU A 82 -8.67 0.62 6.48
CA LEU A 82 -8.52 1.40 5.25
C LEU A 82 -7.31 0.93 4.46
N ARG A 83 -7.41 1.04 3.14
CA ARG A 83 -6.32 0.90 2.18
C ARG A 83 -6.22 2.17 1.33
N LEU A 84 -5.22 2.22 0.46
CA LEU A 84 -5.11 3.26 -0.56
C LEU A 84 -5.46 2.66 -1.92
N ASP A 85 -6.27 3.37 -2.71
CA ASP A 85 -6.51 3.04 -4.12
C ASP A 85 -5.32 3.45 -5.01
N GLN A 86 -5.46 3.31 -6.33
CA GLN A 86 -4.43 3.65 -7.32
C GLN A 86 -3.97 5.12 -7.30
N ASN A 87 -4.78 6.03 -6.75
CA ASN A 87 -4.49 7.46 -6.68
C ASN A 87 -3.92 7.86 -5.31
N GLY A 88 -3.96 6.98 -4.30
CA GLY A 88 -3.60 7.33 -2.92
C GLY A 88 -4.78 7.76 -2.07
N CYS A 89 -6.01 7.63 -2.59
CA CYS A 89 -7.22 7.93 -1.84
C CYS A 89 -7.55 6.80 -0.87
N LEU A 90 -8.18 7.16 0.25
CA LEU A 90 -8.64 6.18 1.22
C LEU A 90 -9.75 5.31 0.62
N LEU A 91 -9.57 3.99 0.73
CA LEU A 91 -10.52 2.99 0.31
C LEU A 91 -10.98 2.19 1.53
N GLN A 92 -12.28 2.24 1.82
CA GLN A 92 -12.89 1.42 2.87
C GLN A 92 -12.89 -0.04 2.44
N THR A 93 -12.39 -0.96 3.29
CA THR A 93 -12.37 -2.40 2.94
C THR A 93 -13.44 -3.23 3.62
N ARG A 94 -14.15 -2.66 4.58
CA ARG A 94 -15.18 -3.35 5.35
C ARG A 94 -16.43 -2.51 5.55
N ASP A 95 -17.60 -3.13 5.60
CA ASP A 95 -18.83 -2.46 5.99
C ASP A 95 -18.91 -2.24 7.52
N ASN A 96 -20.01 -1.65 7.99
CA ASN A 96 -20.25 -1.37 9.40
C ASN A 96 -20.43 -2.65 10.25
N LEU A 97 -20.65 -3.80 9.62
CA LEU A 97 -20.77 -5.11 10.26
C LEU A 97 -19.43 -5.86 10.25
N GLY A 98 -18.40 -5.29 9.63
CA GLY A 98 -17.08 -5.89 9.51
C GLY A 98 -16.92 -6.85 8.32
N ASN A 99 -17.91 -6.99 7.44
CA ASN A 99 -17.80 -7.81 6.24
C ASN A 99 -16.88 -7.13 5.22
N LEU A 100 -16.11 -7.92 4.46
CA LEU A 100 -15.27 -7.37 3.39
C LEU A 100 -16.14 -6.79 2.28
N LEU A 101 -15.77 -5.59 1.81
CA LEU A 101 -16.38 -5.01 0.62
C LEU A 101 -15.70 -5.60 -0.63
N GLU A 102 -16.51 -5.97 -1.62
CA GLU A 102 -16.01 -6.50 -2.89
C GLU A 102 -15.11 -5.46 -3.58
N ASN A 103 -14.04 -5.92 -4.26
CA ASN A 103 -13.12 -5.09 -5.04
C ASN A 103 -12.36 -3.99 -4.27
N THR A 104 -12.45 -3.96 -2.93
CA THR A 104 -11.72 -2.99 -2.10
C THR A 104 -10.41 -3.53 -1.50
N HIS A 105 -10.28 -4.85 -1.50
CA HIS A 105 -9.14 -5.58 -0.94
C HIS A 105 -8.16 -6.06 -2.02
N GLN A 106 -8.48 -5.84 -3.28
CA GLN A 106 -7.65 -6.03 -4.47
C GLN A 106 -7.80 -4.74 -5.27
N THR A 107 -6.83 -3.83 -5.19
CA THR A 107 -6.91 -2.52 -5.85
C THR A 107 -6.67 -2.59 -7.36
N GLY A 108 -6.42 -3.79 -7.89
CA GLY A 108 -6.01 -3.99 -9.28
C GLY A 108 -4.55 -3.65 -9.55
N GLU A 109 -3.87 -2.98 -8.62
CA GLU A 109 -2.47 -2.57 -8.74
C GLU A 109 -1.55 -3.78 -8.82
N ARG A 110 -0.84 -3.89 -9.95
CA ARG A 110 0.01 -5.04 -10.27
C ARG A 110 1.31 -4.62 -10.95
N LEU A 111 2.40 -5.11 -10.41
CA LEU A 111 3.68 -5.08 -11.09
C LEU A 111 3.65 -5.94 -12.36
N ASN A 112 4.55 -5.65 -13.30
CA ASN A 112 4.80 -6.55 -14.42
C ASN A 112 5.29 -7.89 -13.89
N GLU A 113 4.76 -8.98 -14.45
CA GLU A 113 5.40 -10.29 -14.32
C GLU A 113 6.75 -10.18 -15.04
N GLU A 114 7.84 -10.40 -14.30
CA GLU A 114 9.14 -10.61 -14.94
C GLU A 114 9.02 -11.93 -15.71
N LEU A 115 8.93 -11.84 -17.03
CA LEU A 115 9.26 -12.98 -17.89
C LEU A 115 10.77 -13.21 -17.69
N GLU A 116 11.10 -14.16 -16.81
CA GLU A 116 12.47 -14.69 -16.69
C GLU A 116 12.99 -15.23 -18.03
#